data_AF-A0A919MDU9-F1
#
_entry.id   AF-A0A919MDU9-F1
#
_cell.length_a   1.000
_cell.length_b   1.000
_cell.length_c   1.000
_cell.angle_alpha   90.00
_cell.angle_beta   90.00
_cell.angle_gamma   90.00
#
_symmetry.space_group_name_H-M   'P 1'
#
loop_
_entity.id
_entity.type
_entity.pdbx_description
1 polymer ?
#
loop_
_entity_poly.entity_id
_entity_poly.type
_entity_poly.pdbx_seq_one_letter_code
_entity_poly.pdbx_strand_id
1 'polypeptide(L)'
;MNHVRVINVYSLPWQYDGISSRNPTEELELGNLRDHYELYRDQLPRLLPDDFFGGRRCVENLGIDSPIRFDKCEAVLFALPSDQVVLAVVLEFDTSSLDETAAVLDLGIEGKFQVDGKDLATHLEDFPYHRGDVKRWRESGKGGLLPERHQLIFVRPDDDGPDDDTVERLVYRRSRPYSKEFARRQEPEQLNETIDGRVTRGVVTTYVSLLYGHQYEVEDSIYLSTVHAVGTASIFRQIWHDSYRQVREFRLKGQAQVVGQQTRDALEELADNLGNLEFDLTFSVEFPLMRIETFHTALYETMDLSGQARALSQMFSQLGGSLKSEITAIDVRERRRDEGRQKWNAFAAGVLSLVGVSVGFVIAFLGINAKEVPNAPAVSMWDSRFATVYLVAGLIALVPVFFILFPYLREWGRPRVKVARWTGVGALAAGAVIIGVAKLVDARSGHTLVLDAVLTSIGVLGLLIGLSLAWSSLRPRRRPA
;
A
#
# COMPACT_ATOMS: atom_id res chain seq x y z
N MET A 1 -1.23 45.13 32.41
CA MET A 1 -1.38 43.68 32.68
C MET A 1 -2.07 43.12 31.47
N ASN A 2 -1.44 42.13 30.85
CA ASN A 2 -1.87 41.61 29.58
C ASN A 2 -2.54 40.27 29.84
N HIS A 3 -3.80 40.15 29.45
CA HIS A 3 -4.53 38.90 29.52
C HIS A 3 -4.18 38.07 28.27
N VAL A 4 -3.65 36.87 28.48
CA VAL A 4 -3.14 36.00 27.44
C VAL A 4 -3.85 34.66 27.46
N ARG A 5 -4.37 34.23 26.32
CA ARG A 5 -4.92 32.89 26.08
C ARG A 5 -3.98 32.13 25.14
N VAL A 6 -3.36 31.07 25.65
CA VAL A 6 -2.50 30.17 24.87
C VAL A 6 -3.25 28.87 24.61
N ILE A 7 -3.35 28.45 23.35
CA ILE A 7 -3.92 27.16 22.98
C ILE A 7 -2.84 26.30 22.33
N ASN A 8 -2.53 25.16 22.95
CA ASN A 8 -1.60 24.18 22.41
C ASN A 8 -2.39 23.08 21.72
N VAL A 9 -2.26 22.96 20.41
CA VAL A 9 -2.95 21.97 19.59
C VAL A 9 -1.96 20.86 19.24
N TYR A 10 -2.29 19.63 19.59
CA TYR A 10 -1.49 18.43 19.36
C TYR A 10 -2.28 17.39 18.60
N SER A 11 -1.68 16.78 17.58
CA SER A 11 -2.24 15.56 17.02
C SER A 11 -1.94 14.36 17.92
N LEU A 12 -2.90 13.44 17.98
CA LEU A 12 -2.81 12.21 18.75
C LEU A 12 -2.72 11.00 17.80
N PRO A 13 -2.10 9.88 18.20
CA PRO A 13 -2.09 8.67 17.38
C PRO A 13 -3.45 7.92 17.43
N TRP A 14 -4.56 8.65 17.59
CA TRP A 14 -5.89 8.12 17.88
C TRP A 14 -6.85 8.46 16.73
N GLN A 15 -7.74 7.53 16.44
CA GLN A 15 -8.87 7.66 15.53
C GLN A 15 -10.17 7.43 16.32
N TYR A 16 -11.20 8.20 16.02
CA TYR A 16 -12.50 8.14 16.69
C TYR A 16 -13.59 7.67 15.73
N ASP A 17 -14.05 6.44 15.92
CA ASP A 17 -15.11 5.82 15.11
C ASP A 17 -16.50 6.04 15.71
N GLY A 18 -16.59 6.76 16.83
CA GLY A 18 -17.83 6.93 17.56
C GLY A 18 -18.78 7.95 16.93
N ILE A 19 -20.07 7.74 17.21
CA ILE A 19 -21.14 8.67 16.81
C ILE A 19 -21.41 9.74 17.88
N SER A 20 -20.88 9.58 19.10
CA SER A 20 -21.13 10.51 20.20
C SER A 20 -20.24 11.74 20.07
N SER A 21 -20.80 12.91 19.81
CA SER A 21 -20.02 14.13 19.73
C SER A 21 -20.90 15.33 20.03
N ARG A 22 -20.29 16.37 20.59
CA ARG A 22 -20.90 17.68 20.76
C ARG A 22 -20.58 18.56 19.57
N ASN A 23 -21.47 19.49 19.29
CA ASN A 23 -21.28 20.43 18.22
C ASN A 23 -20.33 21.55 18.69
N PRO A 24 -19.18 21.79 18.03
CA PRO A 24 -18.28 22.89 18.40
C PRO A 24 -18.99 24.26 18.39
N THR A 25 -20.00 24.44 17.53
CA THR A 25 -20.72 25.72 17.42
C THR A 25 -21.61 26.05 18.62
N GLU A 26 -21.82 25.08 19.52
CA GLU A 26 -22.57 25.27 20.77
C GLU A 26 -21.67 25.66 21.95
N GLU A 27 -20.36 25.35 21.88
CA GLU A 27 -19.40 25.64 22.95
C GLU A 27 -18.45 26.79 22.63
N LEU A 28 -18.23 27.11 21.36
CA LEU A 28 -17.38 28.21 20.92
C LEU A 28 -18.19 29.49 20.70
N GLU A 29 -17.58 30.63 21.02
CA GLU A 29 -18.18 31.96 20.87
C GLU A 29 -18.05 32.44 19.42
N LEU A 30 -18.71 31.76 18.49
CA LEU A 30 -18.63 32.08 17.05
C LEU A 30 -19.45 33.31 16.64
N GLY A 31 -20.32 33.84 17.52
CA GLY A 31 -21.18 35.00 17.26
C GLY A 31 -21.88 34.92 15.90
N ASN A 32 -21.70 35.95 15.07
CA ASN A 32 -22.29 36.03 13.72
C ASN A 32 -21.71 35.03 12.70
N LEU A 33 -20.63 34.31 13.05
CA LEU A 33 -20.06 33.26 12.22
C LEU A 33 -20.77 31.91 12.44
N ARG A 34 -21.57 31.77 13.49
CA ARG A 34 -22.26 30.53 13.83
C ARG A 34 -23.09 29.98 12.67
N ASP A 35 -23.96 30.80 12.09
CA ASP A 35 -24.85 30.38 10.99
C ASP A 35 -24.07 29.88 9.77
N HIS A 36 -22.92 30.52 9.49
CA HIS A 36 -22.02 30.10 8.42
C HIS A 36 -21.42 28.73 8.72
N TYR A 37 -20.96 28.50 9.95
CA TYR A 37 -20.37 27.24 10.37
C TYR A 37 -21.39 26.10 10.48
N GLU A 38 -22.65 26.40 10.80
CA GLU A 38 -23.72 25.40 10.84
C GLU A 38 -24.00 24.77 9.47
N LEU A 39 -23.78 25.50 8.36
CA LEU A 39 -23.89 24.95 6.99
C LEU A 39 -22.85 23.87 6.70
N TYR A 40 -21.70 23.92 7.38
CA TYR A 40 -20.57 23.01 7.19
C TYR A 40 -20.36 22.08 8.39
N ARG A 41 -21.39 21.88 9.23
CA ARG A 41 -21.29 21.13 10.48
C ARG A 41 -20.61 19.76 10.34
N ASP A 42 -20.89 19.04 9.26
CA ASP A 42 -20.33 17.70 9.00
C ASP A 42 -18.85 17.73 8.58
N GLN A 43 -18.35 18.89 8.17
CA GLN A 43 -16.96 19.14 7.78
C GLN A 43 -16.14 19.79 8.90
N LEU A 44 -16.76 20.14 10.04
CA LEU A 44 -16.07 20.75 11.16
C LEU A 44 -15.55 19.70 12.15
N PRO A 45 -14.44 19.98 12.85
CA PRO A 45 -13.99 19.16 13.97
C PRO A 45 -15.08 19.05 15.03
N ARG A 46 -15.44 17.82 15.40
CA ARG A 46 -16.45 17.50 16.40
C ARG A 46 -15.83 17.45 17.79
N LEU A 47 -16.50 18.00 18.80
CA LEU A 47 -16.03 17.92 20.18
C LEU A 47 -16.32 16.55 20.76
N LEU A 48 -15.31 15.89 21.32
CA LEU A 48 -15.51 14.67 22.08
C LEU A 48 -16.14 14.98 23.45
N PRO A 49 -16.91 14.04 24.03
CA PRO A 49 -17.48 14.19 25.38
C PRO A 49 -16.41 14.52 26.44
N ASP A 50 -16.71 15.41 27.40
CA ASP A 50 -15.75 15.86 28.44
C ASP A 50 -15.22 14.70 29.30
N ASP A 51 -16.06 13.69 29.54
CA ASP A 51 -15.69 12.52 30.30
C ASP A 51 -14.69 11.61 29.56
N PHE A 52 -14.46 11.86 28.27
CA PHE A 52 -13.48 11.14 27.45
C PHE A 52 -12.04 11.43 27.88
N PHE A 53 -11.74 12.54 28.54
CA PHE A 53 -10.41 12.83 29.09
C PHE A 53 -10.44 12.98 30.62
N GLY A 54 -11.39 12.30 31.28
CA GLY A 54 -11.58 12.39 32.72
C GLY A 54 -12.20 13.71 33.20
N GLY A 55 -12.80 14.49 32.29
CA GLY A 55 -13.28 15.86 32.49
C GLY A 55 -12.29 16.90 31.97
N ARG A 56 -12.69 18.18 32.02
CA ARG A 56 -11.81 19.35 31.79
C ARG A 56 -10.77 19.46 32.92
N ARG A 57 -9.79 18.55 32.97
CA ARG A 57 -8.79 18.51 34.05
C ARG A 57 -7.64 19.46 33.76
N CYS A 58 -7.24 20.17 34.80
CA CYS A 58 -6.14 21.14 34.77
C CYS A 58 -4.77 20.45 34.67
N VAL A 59 -3.85 21.17 34.03
CA VAL A 59 -2.41 20.95 34.13
C VAL A 59 -1.96 21.50 35.49
N GLU A 60 -1.73 20.62 36.46
CA GLU A 60 -1.57 21.01 37.87
C GLU A 60 -0.21 21.65 38.19
N ASN A 61 0.80 21.41 37.36
CA ASN A 61 2.14 21.97 37.57
C ASN A 61 2.89 22.12 36.24
N LEU A 62 3.41 23.31 35.99
CA LEU A 62 4.26 23.60 34.83
C LEU A 62 5.72 23.15 35.04
N GLY A 63 6.12 22.77 36.25
CA GLY A 63 7.51 22.39 36.54
C GLY A 63 8.51 23.53 36.34
N ILE A 64 8.04 24.76 36.23
CA ILE A 64 8.83 25.99 36.14
C ILE A 64 8.54 26.82 37.39
N ASP A 65 9.57 27.38 38.00
CA ASP A 65 9.48 28.52 38.94
C ASP A 65 9.02 29.78 38.17
N SER A 66 7.82 29.72 37.59
CA SER A 66 7.22 30.83 36.86
C SER A 66 6.24 31.54 37.79
N PRO A 67 6.25 32.89 37.85
CA PRO A 67 5.25 33.65 38.60
C PRO A 67 3.85 33.59 37.96
N ILE A 68 3.72 32.99 36.77
CA ILE A 68 2.45 32.92 36.04
C ILE A 68 1.48 31.99 36.78
N ARG A 69 0.37 32.58 37.20
CA ARG A 69 -0.80 31.86 37.74
C ARG A 69 -1.85 31.74 36.65
N PHE A 70 -2.30 30.51 36.40
CA PHE A 70 -3.38 30.26 35.44
C PHE A 70 -4.75 30.57 36.05
N ASP A 71 -5.54 31.34 35.31
CA ASP A 71 -6.94 31.61 35.59
C ASP A 71 -7.82 30.48 35.06
N LYS A 72 -7.42 29.90 33.91
CA LYS A 72 -8.09 28.75 33.30
C LYS A 72 -7.07 27.78 32.71
N CYS A 73 -7.33 26.49 32.89
CA CYS A 73 -6.60 25.42 32.23
C CYS A 73 -7.56 24.28 31.86
N GLU A 74 -7.67 24.00 30.55
CA GLU A 74 -8.65 23.07 30.01
C GLU A 74 -8.04 22.22 28.89
N ALA A 75 -8.29 20.91 28.93
CA ALA A 75 -7.96 19.99 27.85
C ALA A 75 -9.24 19.61 27.09
N VAL A 76 -9.24 19.82 25.78
CA VAL A 76 -10.38 19.59 24.88
C VAL A 76 -9.96 18.66 23.75
N LEU A 77 -10.74 17.62 23.50
CA LEU A 77 -10.51 16.68 22.41
C LEU A 77 -11.46 16.94 21.25
N PHE A 78 -10.89 16.93 20.04
CA PHE A 78 -11.62 17.05 18.79
C PHE A 78 -11.44 15.77 17.98
N ALA A 79 -12.49 15.35 17.28
CA ALA A 79 -12.41 14.39 16.19
C ALA A 79 -12.70 15.10 14.87
N LEU A 80 -11.76 15.04 13.93
CA LEU A 80 -11.96 15.58 12.59
C LEU A 80 -12.96 14.73 11.80
N PRO A 81 -13.48 15.23 10.66
CA PRO A 81 -14.29 14.43 9.73
C PRO A 81 -13.59 13.17 9.20
N SER A 82 -12.26 13.17 9.21
CA SER A 82 -11.38 12.04 8.89
C SER A 82 -11.14 11.10 10.08
N ASP A 83 -11.92 11.25 11.16
CA ASP A 83 -11.82 10.53 12.43
C ASP A 83 -10.52 10.73 13.22
N GLN A 84 -9.55 11.49 12.68
CA GLN A 84 -8.33 11.85 13.39
C GLN A 84 -8.64 12.66 14.66
N VAL A 85 -8.05 12.25 15.79
CA VAL A 85 -8.22 12.95 17.07
C VAL A 85 -7.11 13.98 17.28
N VAL A 86 -7.51 15.16 17.75
CA VAL A 86 -6.62 16.28 18.08
C VAL A 86 -6.93 16.73 19.51
N LEU A 87 -5.88 16.94 20.31
CA LEU A 87 -5.98 17.49 21.66
C LEU A 87 -5.63 18.98 21.63
N ALA A 88 -6.46 19.80 22.23
CA ALA A 88 -6.17 21.20 22.48
C ALA A 88 -6.10 21.47 23.98
N VAL A 89 -4.98 22.04 24.44
CA VAL A 89 -4.81 22.49 25.83
C VAL A 89 -4.88 24.01 25.86
N VAL A 90 -5.97 24.53 26.41
CA VAL A 90 -6.27 25.95 26.56
C VAL A 90 -5.79 26.42 27.92
N LEU A 91 -4.97 27.48 27.92
CA LEU A 91 -4.41 28.12 29.10
C LEU A 91 -4.76 29.60 29.05
N GLU A 92 -5.35 30.15 30.11
CA GLU A 92 -5.59 31.59 30.25
C GLU A 92 -4.91 32.09 31.52
N PHE A 93 -4.20 33.20 31.41
CA PHE A 93 -3.47 33.81 32.51
C PHE A 93 -3.20 35.29 32.24
N ASP A 94 -3.06 36.05 33.31
CA ASP A 94 -2.55 37.42 33.27
C ASP A 94 -1.04 37.46 33.43
N THR A 95 -0.37 38.30 32.64
CA THR A 95 1.08 38.54 32.74
C THR A 95 1.42 40.03 32.74
N SER A 96 2.52 40.38 33.41
CA SER A 96 3.13 41.72 33.34
C SER A 96 3.87 41.96 32.02
N SER A 97 4.41 40.90 31.42
CA SER A 97 5.20 40.97 30.19
C SER A 97 4.91 39.78 29.29
N LEU A 98 4.72 40.04 28.00
CA LEU A 98 4.57 38.98 27.00
C LEU A 98 5.81 38.08 26.91
N ASP A 99 7.00 38.56 27.32
CA ASP A 99 8.21 37.72 27.34
C ASP A 99 8.09 36.54 28.32
N GLU A 100 7.25 36.65 29.36
CA GLU A 100 7.02 35.57 30.32
C GLU A 100 6.21 34.43 29.68
N THR A 101 5.37 34.73 28.67
CA THR A 101 4.60 33.75 27.89
C THR A 101 5.52 32.75 27.18
N ALA A 102 6.76 33.12 26.84
CA ALA A 102 7.70 32.22 26.17
C ALA A 102 7.96 30.94 26.97
N ALA A 103 8.02 31.00 28.30
CA ALA A 103 8.21 29.82 29.15
C ALA A 103 7.02 28.85 29.05
N VAL A 104 5.79 29.38 28.95
CA VAL A 104 4.57 28.57 28.76
C VAL A 104 4.58 27.91 27.39
N LEU A 105 5.04 28.62 26.35
CA LEU A 105 5.17 28.08 25.00
C LEU A 105 6.22 26.98 24.92
N ASP A 106 7.35 27.11 25.61
CA ASP A 106 8.41 26.09 25.64
C ASP A 106 7.92 24.79 26.31
N LEU A 107 7.16 24.88 27.41
CA LEU A 107 6.54 23.69 28.00
C LEU A 107 5.49 23.06 27.11
N GLY A 108 4.69 23.91 26.47
CA GLY A 108 3.64 23.47 25.58
C GLY A 108 4.19 22.75 24.38
N ILE A 109 5.22 23.27 23.72
CA ILE A 109 5.79 22.57 22.58
C ILE A 109 6.38 21.24 23.01
N GLU A 110 7.00 21.15 24.19
CA GLU A 110 7.63 19.92 24.65
C GLU A 110 6.64 18.90 25.22
N GLY A 111 5.36 19.27 25.36
CA GLY A 111 4.33 18.41 25.94
C GLY A 111 4.58 18.11 27.43
N LYS A 112 5.33 18.98 28.12
CA LYS A 112 5.75 18.79 29.52
C LYS A 112 4.71 19.22 30.55
N PHE A 113 3.50 19.54 30.11
CA PHE A 113 2.37 19.79 30.98
C PHE A 113 2.07 18.56 31.83
N GLN A 114 1.92 18.74 33.15
CA GLN A 114 1.55 17.64 34.04
C GLN A 114 0.03 17.51 34.20
N VAL A 115 -0.53 16.33 33.90
CA VAL A 115 -1.92 15.96 34.14
C VAL A 115 -1.94 14.75 35.09
N ASP A 116 -2.62 14.87 36.23
CA ASP A 116 -2.65 13.85 37.29
C ASP A 116 -1.22 13.42 37.73
N GLY A 117 -0.30 14.39 37.85
CA GLY A 117 1.09 14.17 38.28
C GLY A 117 2.00 13.46 37.26
N LYS A 118 1.54 13.26 36.02
CA LYS A 118 2.33 12.70 34.90
C LYS A 118 2.45 13.72 33.78
N ASP A 119 3.54 13.71 33.01
CA ASP A 119 3.57 14.51 31.79
C ASP A 119 2.46 14.10 30.82
N LEU A 120 2.02 15.04 29.97
CA LEU A 120 0.87 14.91 29.10
C LEU A 120 1.01 13.70 28.16
N ALA A 121 2.21 13.49 27.62
CA ALA A 121 2.49 12.37 26.73
C ALA A 121 2.32 11.02 27.45
N THR A 122 2.84 10.89 28.67
CA THR A 122 2.72 9.69 29.52
C THR A 122 1.28 9.48 29.97
N HIS A 123 0.57 10.56 30.32
CA HIS A 123 -0.84 10.49 30.66
C HIS A 123 -1.68 9.94 29.49
N LEU A 124 -1.43 10.42 28.27
CA LEU A 124 -2.08 9.95 27.06
C LEU A 124 -1.71 8.50 26.70
N GLU A 125 -0.49 8.06 27.01
CA GLU A 125 -0.10 6.65 26.82
C GLU A 125 -0.87 5.70 27.72
N ASP A 126 -1.02 6.08 29.00
CA ASP A 126 -1.72 5.32 30.02
C ASP A 126 -3.24 5.44 29.93
N PHE A 127 -3.74 6.32 29.06
CA PHE A 127 -5.16 6.56 28.91
C PHE A 127 -5.89 5.27 28.49
N PRO A 128 -6.89 4.79 29.27
CA PRO A 128 -7.51 3.50 29.01
C PRO A 128 -8.39 3.56 27.75
N TYR A 129 -7.89 3.00 26.64
CA TYR A 129 -8.54 2.85 25.33
C TYR A 129 -9.85 2.02 25.35
N HIS A 130 -10.41 1.71 26.52
CA HIS A 130 -11.51 0.76 26.68
C HIS A 130 -12.91 1.32 26.39
N ARG A 131 -13.04 2.60 26.02
CA ARG A 131 -14.23 3.06 25.27
C ARG A 131 -14.01 2.68 23.82
N GLY A 132 -14.68 1.62 23.36
CA GLY A 132 -14.49 0.97 22.05
C GLY A 132 -14.65 1.84 20.79
N ASP A 133 -14.87 3.14 20.97
CA ASP A 133 -15.01 4.14 19.92
C ASP A 133 -13.69 4.83 19.55
N VAL A 134 -12.60 4.68 20.34
CA VAL A 134 -11.27 5.19 19.96
C VAL A 134 -10.30 4.06 19.66
N LYS A 135 -9.68 4.13 18.49
CA LYS A 135 -8.64 3.21 18.03
C LYS A 135 -7.30 3.93 18.01
N ARG A 136 -6.28 3.31 18.59
CA ARG A 136 -4.90 3.78 18.43
C ARG A 136 -4.32 3.23 17.13
N TRP A 137 -3.67 4.08 16.35
CA TRP A 137 -2.87 3.63 15.22
C TRP A 137 -1.69 2.78 15.72
N ARG A 138 -1.54 1.59 15.13
CA ARG A 138 -0.77 0.45 15.65
C ARG A 138 0.75 0.66 15.75
N GLU A 139 1.29 1.75 15.19
CA GLU A 139 2.74 1.98 15.07
C GLU A 139 3.23 3.37 15.55
N SER A 140 2.43 4.13 16.31
CA SER A 140 3.05 5.23 17.07
C SER A 140 4.11 4.63 18.00
N GLY A 141 5.35 5.09 17.92
CA GLY A 141 6.37 4.71 18.90
C GLY A 141 5.91 4.96 20.34
N LYS A 142 6.78 4.67 21.31
CA LYS A 142 6.56 5.16 22.68
C LYS A 142 6.42 6.69 22.60
N GLY A 143 5.24 7.20 22.90
CA GLY A 143 4.83 8.58 22.67
C GLY A 143 3.30 8.69 22.56
N GLY A 144 2.66 9.37 23.51
CA GLY A 144 1.24 9.73 23.46
C GLY A 144 0.91 10.88 22.51
N LEU A 145 1.93 11.66 22.11
CA LEU A 145 1.80 12.83 21.23
C LEU A 145 2.55 12.63 19.92
N LEU A 146 1.97 13.10 18.83
CA LEU A 146 2.61 13.14 17.51
C LEU A 146 3.38 14.46 17.31
N PRO A 147 4.31 14.51 16.33
CA PRO A 147 5.11 15.71 16.10
C PRO A 147 4.32 16.87 15.51
N GLU A 148 3.17 16.62 14.86
CA GLU A 148 2.31 17.66 14.31
C GLU A 148 1.60 18.41 15.46
N ARG A 149 1.97 19.67 15.63
CA ARG A 149 1.47 20.52 16.70
C ARG A 149 1.58 21.99 16.33
N HIS A 150 0.71 22.79 16.90
CA HIS A 150 0.68 24.24 16.68
C HIS A 150 0.21 24.96 17.94
N GLN A 151 0.74 26.15 18.20
CA GLN A 151 0.39 26.97 19.35
C GLN A 151 -0.26 28.27 18.90
N LEU A 152 -1.41 28.59 19.47
CA LEU A 152 -2.07 29.89 19.29
C LEU A 152 -1.84 30.74 20.52
N ILE A 153 -1.55 32.01 20.31
CA ILE A 153 -1.40 33.01 21.36
C ILE A 153 -2.38 34.12 21.04
N PHE A 154 -3.38 34.30 21.88
CA PHE A 154 -4.31 35.42 21.82
C PHE A 154 -3.97 36.40 22.94
N VAL A 155 -3.73 37.64 22.58
CA VAL A 155 -3.41 38.72 23.50
C VAL A 155 -4.51 39.76 23.41
N ARG A 156 -5.13 40.06 24.55
CA ARG A 156 -6.13 41.13 24.62
C ARG A 156 -5.48 42.49 24.32
N PRO A 157 -6.21 43.40 23.65
CA PRO A 157 -5.64 44.67 23.24
C PRO A 157 -5.25 45.56 24.45
N ASP A 158 -4.01 46.02 24.46
CA ASP A 158 -3.54 47.24 25.12
C ASP A 158 -3.48 48.42 24.11
N ASP A 159 -3.03 49.60 24.53
CA ASP A 159 -3.12 50.82 23.70
C ASP A 159 -2.13 50.84 22.51
N ASP A 160 -0.99 50.12 22.58
CA ASP A 160 0.11 50.23 21.60
C ASP A 160 0.44 48.92 20.86
N GLY A 161 0.00 47.77 21.37
CA GLY A 161 0.29 46.45 20.80
C GLY A 161 1.74 45.98 20.93
N PRO A 162 2.00 44.69 20.64
CA PRO A 162 3.34 44.14 20.77
C PRO A 162 4.26 44.66 19.67
N ASP A 163 5.44 45.14 20.07
CA ASP A 163 6.51 45.53 19.16
C ASP A 163 7.05 44.34 18.37
N ASP A 164 7.69 44.62 17.23
CA ASP A 164 8.20 43.58 16.34
C ASP A 164 9.21 42.65 17.02
N ASP A 165 10.04 43.16 17.94
CA ASP A 165 11.03 42.36 18.68
C ASP A 165 10.33 41.35 19.60
N THR A 166 9.29 41.75 20.32
CA THR A 166 8.49 40.86 21.16
C THR A 166 7.77 39.82 20.33
N VAL A 167 7.17 40.21 19.21
CA VAL A 167 6.55 39.27 18.26
C VAL A 167 7.58 38.25 17.77
N GLU A 168 8.76 38.68 17.34
CA GLU A 168 9.81 37.78 16.88
C GLU A 168 10.30 36.83 17.98
N ARG A 169 10.47 37.31 19.21
CA ARG A 169 10.91 36.50 20.35
C ARG A 169 9.88 35.45 20.75
N LEU A 170 8.59 35.76 20.63
CA LEU A 170 7.51 34.81 20.90
C LEU A 170 7.41 33.74 19.81
N VAL A 171 7.41 34.17 18.55
CA VAL A 171 7.17 33.31 17.39
C VAL A 171 8.39 32.41 17.10
N TYR A 172 9.60 32.96 17.14
CA TYR A 172 10.84 32.21 16.89
C TYR A 172 11.50 31.64 18.14
N ARG A 173 11.06 32.06 19.33
CA ARG A 173 11.52 31.61 20.65
C ARG A 173 12.97 31.99 21.00
N ARG A 174 13.31 31.93 22.29
CA ARG A 174 14.64 32.30 22.83
C ARG A 174 15.76 31.35 22.40
N SER A 175 15.48 30.05 22.30
CA SER A 175 16.45 29.07 21.79
C SER A 175 16.15 28.75 20.33
N ARG A 176 16.75 29.46 19.39
CA ARG A 176 16.61 29.22 17.95
C ARG A 176 17.11 27.80 17.59
N PRO A 177 16.26 26.81 17.25
CA PRO A 177 16.76 25.60 16.62
C PRO A 177 16.94 25.83 15.11
N TYR A 178 16.31 26.88 14.56
CA TYR A 178 16.22 27.20 13.14
C TYR A 178 16.47 28.69 12.91
N SER A 179 17.26 29.04 11.89
CA SER A 179 17.43 30.44 11.46
C SER A 179 16.12 30.98 10.86
N LYS A 180 15.96 32.32 10.83
CA LYS A 180 14.82 33.01 10.20
C LYS A 180 14.58 32.57 8.73
N GLU A 181 15.58 31.96 8.10
CA GLU A 181 15.53 31.45 6.72
C GLU A 181 14.67 30.19 6.57
N PHE A 182 14.46 29.41 7.64
CA PHE A 182 13.71 28.14 7.59
C PHE A 182 12.29 28.23 8.15
N ALA A 183 11.95 29.33 8.82
CA ALA A 183 10.62 29.56 9.35
C ALA A 183 9.88 30.56 8.45
N ARG A 184 8.89 30.06 7.69
CA ARG A 184 8.02 30.91 6.88
C ARG A 184 7.11 31.70 7.81
N ARG A 185 7.30 33.01 7.88
CA ARG A 185 6.40 33.95 8.55
C ARG A 185 5.44 34.52 7.53
N GLN A 186 4.14 34.44 7.83
CA GLN A 186 3.08 35.07 7.08
C GLN A 186 2.33 36.05 7.98
N GLU A 187 1.84 37.14 7.38
CA GLU A 187 1.01 38.16 8.06
C GLU A 187 -0.31 38.27 7.28
N PRO A 188 -1.35 37.50 7.66
CA PRO A 188 -2.60 37.46 6.92
C PRO A 188 -3.28 38.83 6.90
N GLU A 189 -3.66 39.31 5.72
CA GLU A 189 -4.19 40.68 5.55
C GLU A 189 -5.43 40.92 6.43
N GLN A 190 -6.37 39.97 6.51
CA GLN A 190 -7.61 40.10 7.31
C GLN A 190 -7.38 40.17 8.83
N LEU A 191 -6.16 39.87 9.30
CA LEU A 191 -5.79 39.90 10.72
C LEU A 191 -4.88 41.09 11.08
N ASN A 192 -4.51 41.90 10.10
CA ASN A 192 -3.60 43.02 10.27
C ASN A 192 -4.28 44.30 9.77
N GLU A 193 -5.40 44.63 10.39
CA GLU A 193 -6.23 45.78 10.03
C GLU A 193 -6.31 46.79 11.19
N THR A 194 -6.73 48.00 10.89
CA THR A 194 -7.12 48.96 11.92
C THR A 194 -8.63 49.05 11.93
N ILE A 195 -9.25 48.44 12.94
CA ILE A 195 -10.71 48.36 13.09
C ILE A 195 -11.11 49.22 14.28
N ASP A 196 -12.01 50.18 14.06
CA ASP A 196 -12.51 51.10 15.11
C ASP A 196 -11.40 51.80 15.92
N GLY A 197 -10.29 52.14 15.26
CA GLY A 197 -9.15 52.81 15.89
C GLY A 197 -8.24 51.89 16.72
N ARG A 198 -8.51 50.58 16.74
CA ARG A 198 -7.64 49.56 17.35
C ARG A 198 -6.83 48.86 16.27
N VAL A 199 -5.55 48.67 16.53
CA VAL A 199 -4.66 47.92 15.66
C VAL A 199 -4.82 46.44 15.99
N THR A 200 -5.25 45.63 15.02
CA THR A 200 -5.17 44.18 15.11
C THR A 200 -3.88 43.69 14.48
N ARG A 201 -3.34 42.59 15.02
CA ARG A 201 -2.12 41.99 14.48
C ARG A 201 -2.20 40.48 14.49
N GLY A 202 -1.91 39.86 13.36
CA GLY A 202 -1.89 38.41 13.18
C GLY A 202 -0.60 37.97 12.50
N VAL A 203 0.18 37.14 13.17
CA VAL A 203 1.41 36.56 12.65
C VAL A 203 1.32 35.05 12.72
N VAL A 204 1.60 34.39 11.60
CA VAL A 204 1.48 32.94 11.44
C VAL A 204 2.82 32.36 11.05
N THR A 205 3.23 31.29 11.72
CA THR A 205 4.38 30.45 11.35
C THR A 205 4.02 28.98 11.42
N THR A 206 4.97 28.11 11.09
CA THR A 206 4.77 26.65 11.13
C THR A 206 4.27 26.14 12.49
N TYR A 207 4.77 26.67 13.60
CA TYR A 207 4.48 26.13 14.95
C TYR A 207 3.72 27.08 15.87
N VAL A 208 3.75 28.39 15.61
CA VAL A 208 3.16 29.40 16.49
C VAL A 208 2.42 30.42 15.65
N SER A 209 1.20 30.75 16.05
CA SER A 209 0.48 31.94 15.58
C SER A 209 0.21 32.89 16.74
N LEU A 210 0.51 34.17 16.54
CA LEU A 210 0.24 35.24 17.47
C LEU A 210 -0.89 36.12 16.93
N LEU A 211 -1.86 36.38 17.78
CA LEU A 211 -3.02 37.20 17.50
C LEU A 211 -3.21 38.23 18.61
N TYR A 212 -3.36 39.46 18.19
CA TYR A 212 -3.48 40.61 19.08
C TYR A 212 -4.71 41.44 18.71
N GLY A 213 -5.51 41.78 19.72
CA GLY A 213 -6.62 42.73 19.57
C GLY A 213 -7.87 42.20 18.86
N HIS A 214 -7.94 40.90 18.56
CA HIS A 214 -9.07 40.30 17.87
C HIS A 214 -10.27 40.02 18.81
N GLN A 215 -11.46 39.93 18.23
CA GLN A 215 -12.68 39.53 18.94
C GLN A 215 -12.76 38.01 19.10
N TYR A 216 -13.50 37.53 20.11
CA TYR A 216 -13.62 36.10 20.41
C TYR A 216 -14.11 35.27 19.22
N GLU A 217 -15.01 35.79 18.39
CA GLU A 217 -15.50 35.08 17.20
C GLU A 217 -14.39 34.76 16.20
N VAL A 218 -13.45 35.70 16.06
CA VAL A 218 -12.28 35.53 15.18
C VAL A 218 -11.30 34.55 15.79
N GLU A 219 -11.05 34.66 17.11
CA GLU A 219 -10.15 33.76 17.85
C GLU A 219 -10.62 32.31 17.76
N ASP A 220 -11.91 32.05 17.99
CA ASP A 220 -12.46 30.70 17.98
C ASP A 220 -12.57 30.11 16.55
N SER A 221 -12.80 30.95 15.54
CA SER A 221 -12.71 30.55 14.12
C SER A 221 -11.29 30.09 13.75
N ILE A 222 -10.28 30.82 14.23
CA ILE A 222 -8.86 30.51 14.04
C ILE A 222 -8.44 29.27 14.81
N TYR A 223 -8.99 29.10 16.01
CA TYR A 223 -8.81 27.90 16.80
C TYR A 223 -9.31 26.66 16.05
N LEU A 224 -10.53 26.67 15.51
CA LEU A 224 -11.06 25.57 14.69
C LEU A 224 -10.21 25.31 13.44
N SER A 225 -9.78 26.36 12.74
CA SER A 225 -8.90 26.25 11.58
C SER A 225 -7.58 25.55 11.91
N THR A 226 -7.03 25.86 13.09
CA THR A 226 -5.77 25.29 13.57
C THR A 226 -5.92 23.83 13.97
N VAL A 227 -7.01 23.48 14.66
CA VAL A 227 -7.36 22.08 14.96
C VAL A 227 -7.45 21.26 13.67
N HIS A 228 -8.13 21.82 12.66
CA HIS A 228 -8.24 21.19 11.35
C HIS A 228 -6.86 21.00 10.69
N ALA A 229 -6.04 22.06 10.61
CA ALA A 229 -4.72 22.01 10.00
C ALA A 229 -3.78 20.98 10.65
N VAL A 230 -3.73 20.94 11.99
CA VAL A 230 -2.92 19.98 12.75
C VAL A 230 -3.42 18.55 12.54
N GLY A 231 -4.74 18.34 12.53
CA GLY A 231 -5.31 17.03 12.23
C GLY A 231 -5.02 16.57 10.79
N THR A 232 -5.18 17.45 9.80
CA THR A 232 -4.81 17.17 8.39
C THR A 232 -3.34 16.77 8.27
N ALA A 233 -2.43 17.50 8.92
CA ALA A 233 -1.01 17.18 8.93
C ALA A 233 -0.73 15.76 9.49
N SER A 234 -1.42 15.40 10.57
CA SER A 234 -1.31 14.06 11.18
C SER A 234 -1.73 12.95 10.22
N ILE A 235 -2.83 13.17 9.50
CA ILE A 235 -3.35 12.19 8.53
C ILE A 235 -2.38 12.02 7.37
N PHE A 236 -1.78 13.09 6.86
CA PHE A 236 -0.74 12.97 5.82
C PHE A 236 0.43 12.11 6.29
N ARG A 237 0.88 12.30 7.54
CA ARG A 237 1.91 11.44 8.13
C ARG A 237 1.43 9.99 8.24
N GLN A 238 0.20 9.76 8.65
CA GLN A 238 -0.40 8.41 8.75
C GLN A 238 -0.45 7.73 7.38
N ILE A 239 -1.04 8.39 6.38
CA ILE A 239 -1.16 7.92 5.00
C ILE A 239 0.22 7.57 4.43
N TRP A 240 1.22 8.43 4.66
CA TRP A 240 2.60 8.17 4.26
C TRP A 240 3.15 6.86 4.87
N HIS A 241 3.01 6.70 6.20
CA HIS A 241 3.50 5.51 6.89
C HIS A 241 2.76 4.25 6.49
N ASP A 242 1.43 4.30 6.37
CA ASP A 242 0.60 3.16 5.99
C ASP A 242 0.93 2.72 4.55
N SER A 243 1.10 3.66 3.62
CA SER A 243 1.55 3.38 2.25
C SER A 243 2.92 2.69 2.24
N TYR A 244 3.88 3.24 2.99
CA TYR A 244 5.23 2.68 3.07
C TYR A 244 5.22 1.27 3.66
N ARG A 245 4.43 1.05 4.72
CA ARG A 245 4.27 -0.25 5.36
C ARG A 245 3.67 -1.28 4.40
N GLN A 246 2.57 -0.94 3.71
CA GLN A 246 1.92 -1.84 2.76
C GLN A 246 2.89 -2.26 1.63
N VAL A 247 3.62 -1.30 1.06
CA VAL A 247 4.64 -1.60 0.02
C VAL A 247 5.77 -2.46 0.58
N ARG A 248 6.25 -2.17 1.79
CA ARG A 248 7.31 -2.96 2.45
C ARG A 248 6.86 -4.39 2.73
N GLU A 249 5.66 -4.57 3.27
CA GLU A 249 5.08 -5.89 3.53
C GLU A 249 4.90 -6.69 2.24
N PHE A 250 4.37 -6.06 1.19
CA PHE A 250 4.24 -6.67 -0.12
C PHE A 250 5.60 -7.13 -0.66
N ARG A 251 6.65 -6.30 -0.53
CA ARG A 251 8.02 -6.68 -0.96
C ARG A 251 8.56 -7.85 -0.14
N LEU A 252 8.40 -7.86 1.18
CA LEU A 252 8.89 -8.92 2.05
C LEU A 252 8.18 -10.25 1.79
N LYS A 253 6.84 -10.25 1.72
CA LYS A 253 6.02 -11.44 1.47
C LYS A 253 6.20 -11.96 0.04
N GLY A 254 6.22 -11.06 -0.95
CA GLY A 254 6.27 -11.40 -2.37
C GLY A 254 7.66 -11.77 -2.92
N GLN A 255 8.76 -11.25 -2.37
CA GLN A 255 10.12 -11.56 -2.86
C GLN A 255 10.71 -12.83 -2.23
N ALA A 256 10.28 -13.21 -1.02
CA ALA A 256 10.82 -14.37 -0.31
C ALA A 256 10.36 -15.73 -0.89
N GLN A 257 9.23 -15.77 -1.59
CA GLN A 257 8.55 -17.03 -1.89
C GLN A 257 8.92 -17.72 -3.21
N VAL A 258 9.56 -17.02 -4.16
CA VAL A 258 10.26 -17.55 -5.36
C VAL A 258 10.46 -16.35 -6.30
N VAL A 259 11.67 -16.14 -6.81
CA VAL A 259 11.98 -15.09 -7.80
C VAL A 259 11.04 -15.21 -9.00
N GLY A 260 10.08 -14.28 -9.13
CA GLY A 260 9.20 -14.16 -10.29
C GLY A 260 7.78 -14.73 -10.17
N GLN A 261 7.27 -15.01 -8.96
CA GLN A 261 5.84 -15.26 -8.74
C GLN A 261 5.28 -14.28 -7.70
N GLN A 262 5.21 -13.01 -8.05
CA GLN A 262 4.20 -12.14 -7.44
C GLN A 262 2.84 -12.65 -7.93
N THR A 263 1.95 -13.01 -7.02
CA THR A 263 0.58 -13.41 -7.35
C THR A 263 -0.22 -12.17 -7.70
N ARG A 264 -1.07 -12.29 -8.72
CA ARG A 264 -2.00 -11.23 -9.14
C ARG A 264 -2.82 -10.71 -7.96
N ASP A 265 -3.36 -11.62 -7.15
CA ASP A 265 -4.19 -11.31 -5.99
C ASP A 265 -3.49 -10.38 -4.99
N ALA A 266 -2.18 -10.55 -4.75
CA ALA A 266 -1.42 -9.71 -3.83
C ALA A 266 -1.15 -8.30 -4.37
N LEU A 267 -1.07 -8.15 -5.70
CA LEU A 267 -0.97 -6.83 -6.35
C LEU A 267 -2.33 -6.12 -6.38
N GLU A 268 -3.41 -6.86 -6.58
CA GLU A 268 -4.78 -6.32 -6.50
C GLU A 268 -5.08 -5.85 -5.07
N GLU A 269 -4.77 -6.66 -4.05
CA GLU A 269 -4.92 -6.25 -2.63
C GLU A 269 -4.11 -4.99 -2.29
N LEU A 270 -2.87 -4.89 -2.78
CA LEU A 270 -2.05 -3.68 -2.59
C LEU A 270 -2.66 -2.47 -3.33
N ALA A 271 -3.18 -2.66 -4.54
CA ALA A 271 -3.81 -1.58 -5.30
C ALA A 271 -5.09 -1.08 -4.61
N ASP A 272 -5.92 -1.99 -4.09
CA ASP A 272 -7.13 -1.64 -3.34
C ASP A 272 -6.80 -0.88 -2.05
N ASN A 273 -5.80 -1.35 -1.29
CA ASN A 273 -5.39 -0.68 -0.06
C ASN A 273 -4.79 0.71 -0.31
N LEU A 274 -4.00 0.89 -1.39
CA LEU A 274 -3.49 2.21 -1.78
C LEU A 274 -4.61 3.11 -2.32
N GLY A 275 -5.59 2.56 -3.02
CA GLY A 275 -6.77 3.28 -3.50
C GLY A 275 -7.60 3.84 -2.34
N ASN A 276 -7.77 3.07 -1.27
CA ASN A 276 -8.43 3.55 -0.05
C ASN A 276 -7.66 4.71 0.60
N LEU A 277 -6.32 4.63 0.66
CA LEU A 277 -5.50 5.72 1.19
C LEU A 277 -5.53 6.98 0.32
N GLU A 278 -5.62 6.84 -1.01
CA GLU A 278 -5.79 7.98 -1.93
C GLU A 278 -7.18 8.64 -1.76
N PHE A 279 -8.20 7.84 -1.51
CA PHE A 279 -9.53 8.33 -1.16
C PHE A 279 -9.48 9.13 0.15
N ASP A 280 -8.89 8.58 1.22
CA ASP A 280 -8.73 9.27 2.51
C ASP A 280 -7.96 10.59 2.37
N LEU A 281 -6.92 10.62 1.53
CA LEU A 281 -6.18 11.83 1.20
C LEU A 281 -7.08 12.90 0.58
N THR A 282 -7.95 12.51 -0.35
CA THR A 282 -8.84 13.43 -1.06
C THR A 282 -9.81 14.12 -0.10
N PHE A 283 -10.47 13.37 0.79
CA PHE A 283 -11.37 13.94 1.80
C PHE A 283 -10.65 14.77 2.85
N SER A 284 -9.39 14.45 3.16
CA SER A 284 -8.59 15.23 4.12
C SER A 284 -8.15 16.59 3.57
N VAL A 285 -8.21 16.78 2.24
CA VAL A 285 -7.87 18.02 1.53
C VAL A 285 -9.12 18.82 1.15
N GLU A 286 -10.32 18.23 1.17
CA GLU A 286 -11.56 18.98 0.92
C GLU A 286 -11.88 19.88 2.13
N PHE A 287 -11.86 21.20 1.90
CA PHE A 287 -11.99 22.19 2.97
C PHE A 287 -13.41 22.76 3.08
N PRO A 288 -13.97 22.89 4.29
CA PRO A 288 -15.06 23.83 4.51
C PRO A 288 -14.56 25.26 4.24
N LEU A 289 -15.40 26.11 3.65
CA LEU A 289 -15.08 27.53 3.45
C LEU A 289 -14.94 28.20 4.83
N MET A 290 -13.71 28.39 5.30
CA MET A 290 -13.41 29.08 6.56
C MET A 290 -13.54 30.60 6.34
N ARG A 291 -14.27 31.31 7.21
CA ARG A 291 -14.53 32.75 7.02
C ARG A 291 -13.25 33.62 7.04
N ILE A 292 -12.22 33.19 7.77
CA ILE A 292 -10.91 33.86 7.81
C ILE A 292 -9.96 33.13 6.86
N GLU A 293 -10.26 33.26 5.56
CA GLU A 293 -9.57 32.55 4.48
C GLU A 293 -8.07 32.84 4.44
N THR A 294 -7.67 34.08 4.71
CA THR A 294 -6.25 34.48 4.65
C THR A 294 -5.42 33.84 5.75
N PHE A 295 -5.98 33.70 6.97
CA PHE A 295 -5.31 32.98 8.06
C PHE A 295 -5.17 31.50 7.72
N HIS A 296 -6.25 30.86 7.29
CA HIS A 296 -6.24 29.45 6.95
C HIS A 296 -5.22 29.14 5.84
N THR A 297 -5.23 29.94 4.77
CA THR A 297 -4.26 29.83 3.67
C THR A 297 -2.83 30.00 4.17
N ALA A 298 -2.56 31.04 4.96
CA ALA A 298 -1.25 31.27 5.55
C ALA A 298 -0.78 30.12 6.45
N LEU A 299 -1.68 29.54 7.25
CA LEU A 299 -1.37 28.40 8.10
C LEU A 299 -1.02 27.16 7.26
N TYR A 300 -1.80 26.87 6.22
CA TYR A 300 -1.56 25.75 5.32
C TYR A 300 -0.24 25.88 4.55
N GLU A 301 0.10 27.10 4.13
CA GLU A 301 1.37 27.39 3.45
C GLU A 301 2.59 27.28 4.38
N THR A 302 2.47 27.78 5.62
CA THR A 302 3.56 27.75 6.59
C THR A 302 3.79 26.36 7.17
N MET A 303 2.75 25.52 7.24
CA MET A 303 2.83 24.09 7.56
C MET A 303 3.16 23.20 6.34
N ASP A 304 3.25 23.79 5.14
CA ASP A 304 3.50 23.10 3.86
C ASP A 304 2.51 21.96 3.54
N LEU A 305 1.26 22.07 4.00
CA LEU A 305 0.24 21.01 3.86
C LEU A 305 -0.09 20.75 2.38
N SER A 306 -0.20 21.82 1.58
CA SER A 306 -0.41 21.70 0.13
C SER A 306 0.79 21.06 -0.58
N GLY A 307 2.00 21.20 -0.03
CA GLY A 307 3.21 20.52 -0.53
C GLY A 307 3.18 19.03 -0.21
N GLN A 308 2.86 18.68 1.04
CA GLN A 308 2.73 17.30 1.50
C GLN A 308 1.65 16.52 0.74
N ALA A 309 0.46 17.11 0.55
CA ALA A 309 -0.63 16.50 -0.21
C ALA A 309 -0.19 16.18 -1.66
N ARG A 310 0.45 17.15 -2.35
CA ARG A 310 0.98 16.95 -3.71
C ARG A 310 2.02 15.84 -3.76
N ALA A 311 2.92 15.78 -2.79
CA ALA A 311 3.94 14.72 -2.72
C ALA A 311 3.30 13.34 -2.53
N LEU A 312 2.28 13.22 -1.68
CA LEU A 312 1.51 11.99 -1.49
C LEU A 312 0.76 11.57 -2.75
N SER A 313 0.02 12.48 -3.39
CA SER A 313 -0.67 12.19 -4.66
C SER A 313 0.30 11.73 -5.76
N GLN A 314 1.47 12.37 -5.86
CA GLN A 314 2.50 11.96 -6.83
C GLN A 314 3.05 10.56 -6.52
N MET A 315 3.29 10.25 -5.24
CA MET A 315 3.70 8.91 -4.81
C MET A 315 2.64 7.86 -5.20
N PHE A 316 1.36 8.11 -4.94
CA PHE A 316 0.27 7.21 -5.32
C PHE A 316 0.17 7.01 -6.83
N SER A 317 0.25 8.09 -7.61
CA SER A 317 0.27 8.01 -9.07
C SER A 317 1.43 7.15 -9.59
N GLN A 318 2.62 7.31 -9.03
CA GLN A 318 3.80 6.53 -9.39
C GLN A 318 3.65 5.05 -9.00
N LEU A 319 3.14 4.75 -7.80
CA LEU A 319 2.89 3.39 -7.34
C LEU A 319 1.81 2.72 -8.20
N GLY A 320 0.68 3.38 -8.45
CA GLY A 320 -0.39 2.88 -9.31
C GLY A 320 0.08 2.55 -10.73
N GLY A 321 0.90 3.43 -11.32
CA GLY A 321 1.53 3.19 -12.62
C GLY A 321 2.46 1.96 -12.63
N SER A 322 3.27 1.79 -11.57
CA SER A 322 4.14 0.63 -11.41
C SER A 322 3.36 -0.66 -11.20
N LEU A 323 2.31 -0.65 -10.38
CA LEU A 323 1.47 -1.82 -10.10
C LEU A 323 0.73 -2.29 -11.35
N LYS A 324 0.11 -1.36 -12.09
CA LYS A 324 -0.57 -1.67 -13.36
C LYS A 324 0.40 -2.29 -14.38
N SER A 325 1.64 -1.81 -14.41
CA SER A 325 2.68 -2.35 -15.29
C SER A 325 3.07 -3.79 -14.91
N GLU A 326 3.22 -4.09 -13.62
CA GLU A 326 3.53 -5.46 -13.17
C GLU A 326 2.35 -6.42 -13.33
N ILE A 327 1.11 -5.98 -13.05
CA ILE A 327 -0.10 -6.77 -13.33
C ILE A 327 -0.16 -7.12 -14.83
N THR A 328 0.08 -6.14 -15.71
CA THR A 328 0.15 -6.38 -17.16
C THR A 328 1.27 -7.35 -17.52
N ALA A 329 2.43 -7.24 -16.89
CA ALA A 329 3.55 -8.15 -17.11
C ALA A 329 3.23 -9.58 -16.67
N ILE A 330 2.50 -9.75 -15.57
CA ILE A 330 2.00 -11.06 -15.09
C ILE A 330 0.99 -11.63 -16.09
N ASP A 331 0.01 -10.85 -16.53
CA ASP A 331 -1.00 -11.29 -17.52
C ASP A 331 -0.32 -11.78 -18.82
N VAL A 332 0.68 -11.05 -19.32
CA VAL A 332 1.48 -11.47 -20.48
C VAL A 332 2.26 -12.78 -20.21
N ARG A 333 2.79 -12.97 -19.00
CA ARG A 333 3.51 -14.20 -18.61
C ARG A 333 2.56 -15.40 -18.49
N GLU A 334 1.35 -15.19 -17.96
CA GLU A 334 0.31 -16.20 -17.82
C GLU A 334 -0.23 -16.61 -19.19
N ARG A 335 -0.61 -15.64 -20.03
CA ARG A 335 -1.03 -15.88 -21.41
C ARG A 335 0.01 -16.67 -22.22
N ARG A 336 1.30 -16.33 -22.08
CA ARG A 336 2.38 -17.10 -22.72
C ARG A 336 2.52 -18.54 -22.20
N ARG A 337 2.23 -18.79 -20.92
CA ARG A 337 2.21 -20.16 -20.38
C ARG A 337 1.03 -20.95 -20.93
N ASP A 338 -0.13 -20.33 -21.00
CA ASP A 338 -1.34 -21.00 -21.47
C ASP A 338 -1.31 -21.25 -22.98
N GLU A 339 -0.78 -20.32 -23.78
CA GLU A 339 -0.48 -20.57 -25.19
C GLU A 339 0.52 -21.72 -25.36
N GLY A 340 1.52 -21.82 -24.47
CA GLY A 340 2.47 -22.93 -24.45
C GLY A 340 1.79 -24.27 -24.17
N ARG A 341 0.91 -24.32 -23.17
CA ARG A 341 0.10 -25.51 -22.85
C ARG A 341 -0.84 -25.88 -23.98
N GLN A 342 -1.52 -24.91 -24.58
CA GLN A 342 -2.45 -25.15 -25.69
C GLN A 342 -1.72 -25.67 -26.93
N LYS A 343 -0.58 -25.08 -27.30
CA LYS A 343 0.27 -25.60 -28.39
C LYS A 343 0.74 -27.02 -28.11
N TRP A 344 1.06 -27.32 -26.85
CA TRP A 344 1.52 -28.65 -26.47
C TRP A 344 0.39 -29.69 -26.45
N ASN A 345 -0.80 -29.30 -25.98
CA ASN A 345 -1.99 -30.14 -26.06
C ASN A 345 -2.39 -30.42 -27.52
N ALA A 346 -2.32 -29.42 -28.40
CA ALA A 346 -2.56 -29.60 -29.83
C ALA A 346 -1.52 -30.55 -30.47
N PHE A 347 -0.25 -30.41 -30.11
CA PHE A 347 0.81 -31.32 -30.56
C PHE A 347 0.60 -32.75 -30.06
N ALA A 348 0.29 -32.92 -28.76
CA ALA A 348 0.02 -34.22 -28.16
C ALA A 348 -1.18 -34.91 -28.81
N ALA A 349 -2.26 -34.17 -29.10
CA ALA A 349 -3.42 -34.69 -29.84
C ALA A 349 -3.03 -35.17 -31.25
N GLY A 350 -2.17 -34.42 -31.94
CA GLY A 350 -1.64 -34.81 -33.25
C GLY A 350 -0.82 -36.11 -33.20
N VAL A 351 0.08 -36.24 -32.22
CA VAL A 351 0.88 -37.46 -32.02
C VAL A 351 -0.01 -38.66 -31.64
N LEU A 352 -0.99 -38.45 -30.75
CA LEU A 352 -1.92 -39.49 -30.32
C LEU A 352 -2.77 -39.99 -31.50
N SER A 353 -3.24 -39.08 -32.35
CA SER A 353 -3.98 -39.41 -33.57
C SER A 353 -3.13 -40.24 -34.53
N LEU A 354 -1.88 -39.84 -34.79
CA LEU A 354 -0.99 -40.55 -35.69
C LEU A 354 -0.72 -41.99 -35.24
N VAL A 355 -0.39 -42.18 -33.95
CA VAL A 355 -0.12 -43.52 -33.41
C VAL A 355 -1.41 -44.34 -33.27
N GLY A 356 -2.50 -43.72 -32.80
CA GLY A 356 -3.79 -44.39 -32.63
C GLY A 356 -4.34 -44.95 -33.94
N VAL A 357 -4.26 -44.17 -35.03
CA VAL A 357 -4.67 -44.64 -36.37
C VAL A 357 -3.81 -45.81 -36.83
N SER A 358 -2.49 -45.71 -36.66
CA SER A 358 -1.55 -46.75 -37.09
C SER A 358 -1.77 -48.07 -36.34
N VAL A 359 -1.90 -48.01 -35.02
CA VAL A 359 -2.16 -49.18 -34.17
C VAL A 359 -3.55 -49.76 -34.44
N GLY A 360 -4.57 -48.90 -34.56
CA GLY A 360 -5.92 -49.32 -34.91
C GLY A 360 -5.98 -50.07 -36.25
N PHE A 361 -5.21 -49.61 -37.25
CA PHE A 361 -5.11 -50.29 -38.54
C PHE A 361 -4.48 -51.68 -38.42
N VAL A 362 -3.38 -51.83 -37.67
CA VAL A 362 -2.73 -53.14 -37.45
C VAL A 362 -3.67 -54.12 -36.74
N ILE A 363 -4.38 -53.66 -35.70
CA ILE A 363 -5.36 -54.47 -34.98
C ILE A 363 -6.52 -54.86 -35.89
N ALA A 364 -7.05 -53.92 -36.69
CA ALA A 364 -8.12 -54.20 -37.64
C ALA A 364 -7.68 -55.20 -38.72
N PHE A 365 -6.48 -55.04 -39.26
CA PHE A 365 -5.90 -55.96 -40.25
C PHE A 365 -5.74 -57.39 -39.68
N LEU A 366 -5.23 -57.51 -38.46
CA LEU A 366 -5.10 -58.82 -37.79
C LEU A 366 -6.46 -59.42 -37.44
N GLY A 367 -7.43 -58.60 -37.02
CA GLY A 367 -8.80 -59.05 -36.71
C GLY A 367 -9.57 -59.54 -37.94
N ILE A 368 -9.40 -58.89 -39.10
CA ILE A 368 -10.05 -59.28 -40.36
C ILE A 368 -9.40 -60.55 -40.93
N ASN A 369 -8.07 -60.63 -40.95
CA ASN A 369 -7.35 -61.79 -41.51
C ASN A 369 -7.39 -63.04 -40.60
N ALA A 370 -7.83 -62.93 -39.35
CA ALA A 370 -7.98 -64.08 -38.45
C ALA A 370 -8.99 -65.13 -38.95
N LYS A 371 -9.87 -64.78 -39.90
CA LYS A 371 -10.85 -65.71 -40.48
C LYS A 371 -10.38 -66.41 -41.76
N GLU A 372 -9.24 -66.00 -42.34
CA GLU A 372 -8.77 -66.48 -43.65
C GLU A 372 -7.64 -67.52 -43.56
N VAL A 373 -7.39 -68.15 -42.41
CA VAL A 373 -6.42 -69.26 -42.31
C VAL A 373 -7.15 -70.60 -42.43
N PRO A 374 -7.13 -71.29 -43.60
CA PRO A 374 -7.77 -72.58 -43.76
C PRO A 374 -6.84 -73.68 -43.21
N ASN A 375 -7.30 -74.41 -42.20
CA ASN A 375 -6.98 -75.82 -41.91
C ASN A 375 -5.52 -76.29 -42.14
N ALA A 376 -4.55 -75.66 -41.49
CA ALA A 376 -3.24 -76.26 -41.19
C ALA A 376 -3.00 -76.17 -39.66
N PRO A 377 -2.27 -77.12 -39.04
CA PRO A 377 -2.50 -77.54 -37.65
C PRO A 377 -2.41 -76.38 -36.66
N ALA A 378 -3.57 -76.05 -36.07
CA ALA A 378 -3.80 -75.26 -34.85
C ALA A 378 -2.76 -74.17 -34.55
N VAL A 379 -2.57 -73.21 -35.45
CA VAL A 379 -1.80 -72.00 -35.12
C VAL A 379 -2.69 -71.07 -34.30
N SER A 380 -2.60 -71.21 -32.98
CA SER A 380 -3.28 -70.33 -32.03
C SER A 380 -2.75 -68.90 -32.14
N MET A 381 -3.60 -67.91 -31.90
CA MET A 381 -3.24 -66.49 -31.70
C MET A 381 -2.07 -66.30 -30.73
N TRP A 382 -1.86 -67.25 -29.81
CA TRP A 382 -0.83 -67.22 -28.78
C TRP A 382 0.41 -68.06 -29.11
N ASP A 383 0.58 -68.51 -30.36
CA ASP A 383 1.77 -69.26 -30.76
C ASP A 383 3.02 -68.37 -30.65
N SER A 384 4.10 -68.95 -30.11
CA SER A 384 5.43 -68.35 -29.94
C SER A 384 5.98 -67.69 -31.22
N ARG A 385 5.52 -68.14 -32.39
CA ARG A 385 5.88 -67.58 -33.70
C ARG A 385 5.42 -66.13 -33.91
N PHE A 386 4.38 -65.68 -33.20
CA PHE A 386 3.89 -64.30 -33.24
C PHE A 386 4.38 -63.44 -32.07
N ALA A 387 5.17 -63.99 -31.14
CA ALA A 387 5.65 -63.27 -29.97
C ALA A 387 6.46 -62.01 -30.33
N THR A 388 7.23 -62.05 -31.42
CA THR A 388 7.95 -60.88 -31.95
C THR A 388 7.00 -59.78 -32.44
N VAL A 389 5.89 -60.15 -33.10
CA VAL A 389 4.88 -59.19 -33.59
C VAL A 389 4.17 -58.52 -32.40
N TYR A 390 3.81 -59.29 -31.36
CA TYR A 390 3.22 -58.75 -30.14
C TYR A 390 4.18 -57.86 -29.35
N LEU A 391 5.47 -58.21 -29.29
CA LEU A 391 6.49 -57.39 -28.64
C LEU A 391 6.66 -56.05 -29.37
N VAL A 392 6.71 -56.07 -30.70
CA VAL A 392 6.76 -54.84 -31.54
C VAL A 392 5.51 -54.00 -31.36
N ALA A 393 4.32 -54.60 -31.39
CA ALA A 393 3.06 -53.90 -31.16
C ALA A 393 2.99 -53.28 -29.76
N GLY A 394 3.43 -54.01 -28.72
CA GLY A 394 3.52 -53.52 -27.35
C GLY A 394 4.50 -52.36 -27.20
N LEU A 395 5.66 -52.42 -27.88
CA LEU A 395 6.64 -51.33 -27.87
C LEU A 395 6.09 -50.06 -28.53
N ILE A 396 5.36 -50.21 -29.64
CA ILE A 396 4.68 -49.10 -30.32
C ILE A 396 3.55 -48.54 -29.46
N ALA A 397 2.78 -49.38 -28.78
CA ALA A 397 1.71 -48.96 -27.88
C ALA A 397 2.21 -48.20 -26.63
N LEU A 398 3.47 -48.39 -26.24
CA LEU A 398 4.10 -47.63 -25.15
C LEU A 398 4.56 -46.22 -25.57
N VAL A 399 4.76 -45.96 -26.86
CA VAL A 399 5.19 -44.64 -27.35
C VAL A 399 4.23 -43.52 -26.94
N PRO A 400 2.90 -43.63 -27.13
CA PRO A 400 1.94 -42.64 -26.66
C PRO A 400 1.98 -42.42 -25.15
N VAL A 401 2.04 -43.51 -24.38
CA VAL A 401 2.08 -43.47 -22.92
C VAL A 401 3.31 -42.71 -22.45
N PHE A 402 4.48 -42.99 -23.06
CA PHE A 402 5.71 -42.27 -22.77
C PHE A 402 5.61 -40.77 -23.09
N PHE A 403 5.04 -40.40 -24.25
CA PHE A 403 4.87 -38.99 -24.62
C PHE A 403 3.89 -38.23 -23.69
N ILE A 404 2.89 -38.92 -23.14
CA ILE A 404 1.94 -38.35 -22.16
C ILE A 404 2.59 -38.22 -20.76
N LEU A 405 3.32 -39.25 -20.32
CA LEU A 405 3.90 -39.29 -18.96
C LEU A 405 5.15 -38.40 -18.80
N PHE A 406 5.95 -38.29 -19.87
CA PHE A 406 7.22 -37.55 -19.86
C PHE A 406 7.12 -36.08 -19.41
N PRO A 407 6.14 -35.26 -19.86
CA PRO A 407 6.00 -33.89 -19.36
C PRO A 407 5.57 -33.81 -17.89
N TYR A 408 4.73 -34.74 -17.41
CA TYR A 408 4.34 -34.81 -15.99
C TYR A 408 5.54 -35.18 -15.09
N LEU A 409 6.35 -36.15 -15.52
CA LEU A 409 7.60 -36.51 -14.84
C LEU A 409 8.62 -35.36 -14.87
N ARG A 410 8.63 -34.56 -15.94
CA ARG A 410 9.49 -33.39 -16.12
C ARG A 410 9.13 -32.23 -15.18
N GLU A 411 7.87 -32.04 -14.82
CA GLU A 411 7.47 -30.99 -13.87
C GLU A 411 7.89 -31.30 -12.43
N TRP A 412 8.13 -32.58 -12.11
CA TRP A 412 8.54 -33.01 -10.76
C TRP A 412 10.04 -32.81 -10.46
N GLY A 413 10.91 -32.56 -11.47
CA GLY A 413 12.35 -32.38 -11.29
C GLY A 413 12.91 -31.10 -11.94
N ARG A 414 13.13 -30.03 -11.16
CA ARG A 414 13.83 -28.78 -11.58
C ARG A 414 15.36 -29.02 -11.78
N PRO A 415 16.19 -28.14 -12.43
CA PRO A 415 15.93 -26.83 -13.04
C PRO A 415 16.33 -26.69 -14.53
N ARG A 416 16.09 -25.49 -15.08
CA ARG A 416 15.68 -25.15 -16.46
C ARG A 416 16.73 -25.07 -17.59
N VAL A 417 17.98 -25.50 -17.47
CA VAL A 417 19.03 -25.01 -18.41
C VAL A 417 19.56 -26.00 -19.47
N LYS A 418 19.33 -27.31 -19.39
CA LYS A 418 19.99 -28.28 -20.32
C LYS A 418 19.06 -29.22 -21.11
N VAL A 419 17.76 -28.95 -21.17
CA VAL A 419 16.77 -30.00 -21.52
C VAL A 419 16.49 -30.15 -23.03
N ALA A 420 16.68 -29.11 -23.85
CA ALA A 420 16.42 -29.21 -25.30
C ALA A 420 17.35 -30.19 -26.04
N ARG A 421 18.54 -30.47 -25.49
CA ARG A 421 19.47 -31.46 -26.05
C ARG A 421 19.02 -32.90 -25.80
N TRP A 422 18.40 -33.19 -24.67
CA TRP A 422 18.01 -34.56 -24.30
C TRP A 422 16.76 -35.04 -25.05
N THR A 423 15.84 -34.13 -25.40
CA THR A 423 14.64 -34.48 -26.20
C THR A 423 15.01 -34.91 -27.62
N GLY A 424 16.00 -34.27 -28.26
CA GLY A 424 16.51 -34.68 -29.56
C GLY A 424 17.21 -36.04 -29.50
N VAL A 425 18.03 -36.26 -28.47
CA VAL A 425 18.75 -37.54 -28.27
C VAL A 425 17.78 -38.69 -28.00
N GLY A 426 16.72 -38.46 -27.21
CA GLY A 426 15.71 -39.48 -26.92
C GLY A 426 14.91 -39.90 -28.15
N ALA A 427 14.48 -38.94 -28.98
CA ALA A 427 13.78 -39.23 -30.23
C ALA A 427 14.69 -39.97 -31.25
N LEU A 428 15.97 -39.61 -31.30
CA LEU A 428 16.96 -40.32 -32.12
C LEU A 428 17.18 -41.76 -31.65
N ALA A 429 17.32 -41.97 -30.34
CA ALA A 429 17.48 -43.32 -29.78
C ALA A 429 16.25 -44.19 -30.05
N ALA A 430 15.04 -43.66 -29.86
CA ALA A 430 13.80 -44.38 -30.14
C ALA A 430 13.68 -44.72 -31.65
N GLY A 431 13.95 -43.77 -32.54
CA GLY A 431 13.96 -44.02 -33.99
C GLY A 431 14.98 -45.08 -34.40
N ALA A 432 16.19 -45.04 -33.85
CA ALA A 432 17.23 -46.03 -34.10
C ALA A 432 16.87 -47.43 -33.60
N VAL A 433 16.23 -47.53 -32.42
CA VAL A 433 15.74 -48.80 -31.88
C VAL A 433 14.64 -49.39 -32.78
N ILE A 434 13.69 -48.59 -33.25
CA ILE A 434 12.62 -49.05 -34.14
C ILE A 434 13.19 -49.59 -35.47
N ILE A 435 14.19 -48.91 -36.06
CA ILE A 435 14.87 -49.39 -37.27
C ILE A 435 15.65 -50.68 -37.00
N GLY A 436 16.37 -50.75 -35.86
CA GLY A 436 17.12 -51.95 -35.47
C GLY A 436 16.22 -53.16 -35.28
N VAL A 437 15.03 -52.96 -34.68
CA VAL A 437 14.03 -54.00 -34.49
C VAL A 437 13.43 -54.42 -35.84
N ALA A 438 13.15 -53.49 -36.76
CA ALA A 438 12.67 -53.80 -38.11
C ALA A 438 13.65 -54.74 -38.84
N LYS A 439 14.94 -54.39 -38.84
CA LYS A 439 16.00 -55.21 -39.47
C LYS A 439 16.20 -56.57 -38.80
N LEU A 440 16.01 -56.66 -37.49
CA LEU A 440 16.13 -57.92 -36.76
C LEU A 440 14.95 -58.87 -37.06
N VAL A 441 13.74 -58.32 -37.26
CA VAL A 441 12.56 -59.07 -37.67
C VAL A 441 12.73 -59.57 -39.10
N ASP A 442 13.15 -58.72 -40.04
CA ASP A 442 13.40 -59.10 -41.43
C ASP A 442 14.39 -60.28 -41.56
N ALA A 443 15.51 -60.22 -40.82
CA ALA A 443 16.52 -61.27 -40.79
C ALA A 443 16.04 -62.62 -40.25
N ARG A 444 14.95 -62.66 -39.48
CA ARG A 444 14.40 -63.90 -38.89
C ARG A 444 13.19 -64.47 -39.63
N SER A 445 12.37 -63.63 -40.27
CA SER A 445 11.09 -64.07 -40.84
C SER A 445 11.05 -64.14 -42.38
N GLY A 446 12.04 -63.60 -43.09
CA GLY A 446 12.28 -63.85 -44.53
C GLY A 446 11.20 -63.42 -45.54
N HIS A 447 9.99 -63.03 -45.13
CA HIS A 447 8.85 -62.81 -46.06
C HIS A 447 7.83 -61.74 -45.63
N THR A 448 8.19 -60.71 -44.84
CA THR A 448 7.23 -59.64 -44.47
C THR A 448 7.66 -58.25 -44.96
N LEU A 449 7.70 -58.08 -46.29
CA LEU A 449 8.04 -56.83 -46.99
C LEU A 449 7.22 -55.60 -46.52
N VAL A 450 5.94 -55.80 -46.20
CA VAL A 450 5.04 -54.68 -45.82
C VAL A 450 5.28 -54.21 -44.38
N LEU A 451 5.48 -55.14 -43.45
CA LEU A 451 5.75 -54.79 -42.05
C LEU A 451 7.10 -54.09 -41.90
N ASP A 452 8.11 -54.55 -42.64
CA ASP A 452 9.45 -53.95 -42.65
C ASP A 452 9.40 -52.53 -43.23
N ALA A 453 8.68 -52.31 -44.34
CA ALA A 453 8.51 -50.98 -44.95
C ALA A 453 7.81 -49.99 -44.00
N VAL A 454 6.78 -50.42 -43.26
CA VAL A 454 6.09 -49.55 -42.30
C VAL A 454 6.98 -49.24 -41.08
N LEU A 455 7.66 -50.24 -40.51
CA LEU A 455 8.53 -50.02 -39.35
C LEU A 455 9.75 -49.18 -39.69
N THR A 456 10.37 -49.39 -40.86
CA THR A 456 11.45 -48.51 -41.34
C THR A 456 10.96 -47.10 -41.60
N SER A 457 9.77 -46.91 -42.17
CA SER A 457 9.19 -45.58 -42.40
C SER A 457 8.94 -44.83 -41.08
N ILE A 458 8.39 -45.51 -40.06
CA ILE A 458 8.17 -44.94 -38.72
C ILE A 458 9.51 -44.62 -38.05
N GLY A 459 10.49 -45.51 -38.17
CA GLY A 459 11.84 -45.31 -37.62
C GLY A 459 12.58 -44.12 -38.27
N VAL A 460 12.49 -43.99 -39.59
CA VAL A 460 13.05 -42.86 -40.35
C VAL A 460 12.36 -41.55 -39.96
N LEU A 461 11.04 -41.55 -39.80
CA LEU A 461 10.29 -40.38 -39.32
C LEU A 461 10.75 -39.98 -37.91
N GLY A 462 10.93 -40.95 -37.00
CA GLY A 462 11.44 -40.72 -35.65
C GLY A 462 12.86 -40.10 -35.64
N LEU A 463 13.74 -40.60 -36.51
CA LEU A 463 15.08 -40.02 -36.70
C LEU A 463 15.03 -38.59 -37.24
N LEU A 464 14.18 -38.31 -38.23
CA LEU A 464 14.03 -36.98 -38.81
C LEU A 464 13.49 -35.96 -37.80
N ILE A 465 12.51 -36.36 -36.98
CA ILE A 465 11.98 -35.54 -35.89
C ILE A 465 13.08 -35.29 -34.84
N GLY A 466 13.83 -36.33 -34.46
CA GLY A 466 14.94 -36.20 -33.52
C GLY A 466 16.06 -35.28 -34.01
N LEU A 467 16.43 -35.39 -35.29
CA LEU A 467 17.41 -34.53 -35.96
C LEU A 467 16.92 -33.08 -36.05
N SER A 468 15.66 -32.85 -36.42
CA SER A 468 15.04 -31.52 -36.46
C SER A 468 15.05 -30.83 -35.10
N LEU A 469 14.67 -31.57 -34.05
CA LEU A 469 14.68 -31.06 -32.68
C LEU A 469 16.11 -30.79 -32.18
N ALA A 470 17.07 -31.69 -32.47
CA ALA A 470 18.48 -31.48 -32.15
C ALA A 470 19.06 -30.26 -32.89
N TRP A 471 18.74 -30.09 -34.17
CA TRP A 471 19.18 -28.95 -34.99
C TRP A 471 18.62 -27.61 -34.50
N SER A 472 17.33 -27.57 -34.13
CA SER A 472 16.73 -26.36 -33.56
C SER A 472 17.36 -25.95 -32.22
N SER A 473 17.88 -26.93 -31.45
CA SER A 473 18.60 -26.68 -30.20
C SER A 473 20.03 -26.14 -30.39
N LEU A 474 20.62 -26.33 -31.58
CA LEU A 474 21.97 -25.91 -31.93
C LEU A 474 22.03 -24.52 -32.56
N ARG A 475 20.89 -23.92 -32.96
CA ARG A 475 20.87 -22.54 -33.48
C ARG A 475 21.23 -21.57 -32.33
N PRO A 476 22.35 -20.83 -32.43
CA PRO A 476 22.68 -19.82 -31.43
C PRO A 476 21.56 -18.78 -31.40
N ARG A 477 21.00 -18.52 -30.21
CA ARG A 477 20.08 -17.39 -30.00
C ARG A 477 20.82 -16.12 -30.41
N ARG A 478 20.47 -15.55 -31.57
CA ARG A 478 20.86 -14.19 -31.90
C ARG A 478 20.31 -13.30 -30.79
N ARG A 479 21.21 -12.65 -30.04
CA ARG A 479 20.82 -11.60 -29.11
C ARG A 479 20.18 -10.48 -29.94
N PRO A 480 18.94 -10.06 -29.63
CA PRO A 480 18.44 -8.81 -30.19
C PRO A 480 19.34 -7.68 -29.69
N ALA A 481 19.70 -6.78 -30.60
CA ALA A 481 20.43 -5.55 -30.32
C ALA A 481 19.56 -4.59 -29.50
#